data_AF-A0A6G0W8P9-F1
#
_entry.id   AF-A0A6G0W8P9-F1
#
_cell.length_a   1.000
_cell.length_b   1.000
_cell.length_c   1.000
_cell.angle_alpha   90.00
_cell.angle_beta   90.00
_cell.angle_gamma   90.00
#
_symmetry.space_group_name_H-M   'P 1'
#
loop_
_entity.id
_entity.type
_entity.pdbx_description
1 polymer ?
#
loop_
_entity_poly.entity_id
_entity_poly.type
_entity_poly.pdbx_seq_one_letter_code
_entity_poly.pdbx_strand_id
1 'polypeptide(L)'
;MHEFLLLTSIKTWNDLTSDKDVIQRLQKVYGNDVELFDLLVGTSAEERLPGFVFGETIYTVFVAQTQRRIESDRFFTEDFRPEVYTPEGYNWVESEAFRYLAQNPDMLR
;
A
#
# COMPACT_ATOMS: atom_id res chain seq x y z
N MET A 1 -2.09 15.56 -3.95
CA MET A 1 -1.91 14.44 -2.98
C MET A 1 -0.58 14.50 -2.27
N HIS A 2 0.55 14.64 -2.97
CA HIS A 2 1.89 14.70 -2.38
C HIS A 2 1.98 15.71 -1.22
N GLU A 3 1.44 16.91 -1.39
CA GLU A 3 1.42 17.94 -0.34
C GLU A 3 0.69 17.50 0.94
N PHE A 4 -0.44 16.78 0.81
CA PHE A 4 -1.17 16.23 1.96
C PHE A 4 -0.39 15.14 2.69
N LEU A 5 0.51 14.44 1.99
CA LEU A 5 1.36 13.39 2.54
C LEU A 5 2.75 13.89 2.94
N LEU A 6 3.01 15.21 2.86
CA LEU A 6 4.33 15.80 3.09
C LEU A 6 5.42 15.27 2.16
N LEU A 7 5.03 14.80 0.96
CA LEU A 7 5.96 14.40 -0.11
C LEU A 7 6.31 15.61 -0.99
N THR A 8 7.45 15.53 -1.67
CA THR A 8 7.87 16.57 -2.62
C THR A 8 6.86 16.72 -3.74
N SER A 9 6.37 17.94 -3.97
CA SER A 9 5.42 18.22 -5.05
C SER A 9 6.05 18.00 -6.42
N ILE A 10 5.32 17.32 -7.30
CA ILE A 10 5.66 17.14 -8.71
C ILE A 10 5.51 18.49 -9.43
N LYS A 11 6.53 18.91 -10.18
CA LYS A 11 6.52 20.16 -10.98
C LYS A 11 6.63 19.89 -12.47
N THR A 12 7.20 18.75 -12.84
CA THR A 12 7.35 18.28 -14.22
C THR A 12 7.08 16.78 -14.30
N TRP A 13 6.76 16.28 -15.49
CA TRP A 13 6.54 14.84 -15.69
C TRP A 13 7.77 13.97 -15.39
N ASN A 14 8.98 14.54 -15.48
CA ASN A 14 10.22 13.84 -15.11
C ASN A 14 10.35 13.65 -13.59
N ASP A 15 9.62 14.43 -12.78
CA ASP A 15 9.62 14.25 -11.32
C ASP A 15 8.74 13.05 -10.92
N LEU A 16 7.84 12.61 -11.80
CA LEU A 16 6.94 11.48 -11.57
C LEU A 16 7.56 10.15 -12.01
N THR A 17 8.22 10.13 -13.18
CA THR A 17 8.77 8.91 -13.77
C THR A 17 9.91 9.19 -14.74
N SER A 18 10.85 8.26 -14.84
CA SER A 18 11.93 8.30 -15.84
C SER A 18 11.55 7.66 -17.19
N ASP A 19 10.37 7.03 -17.28
CA ASP A 19 9.87 6.38 -18.50
C ASP A 19 9.35 7.40 -19.53
N LYS A 20 10.11 7.54 -20.62
CA LYS A 20 9.82 8.49 -21.71
C LYS A 20 8.50 8.19 -22.43
N ASP A 21 8.12 6.94 -22.56
CA ASP A 21 6.88 6.56 -23.25
C ASP A 21 5.67 6.92 -22.39
N VAL A 22 5.79 6.75 -21.06
CA VAL A 22 4.77 7.19 -20.10
C VAL A 22 4.66 8.71 -20.09
N ILE A 23 5.78 9.45 -20.03
CA ILE A 23 5.79 10.91 -20.09
C ILE A 23 5.09 11.43 -21.35
N GLN A 24 5.39 10.87 -22.52
CA GLN A 24 4.75 11.28 -23.77
C GLN A 24 3.23 11.06 -23.76
N ARG A 25 2.78 9.95 -23.16
CA ARG A 25 1.35 9.66 -23.01
C ARG A 25 0.67 10.63 -22.04
N LEU A 26 1.31 10.93 -20.91
CA LEU A 26 0.81 11.91 -19.95
C LEU A 26 0.71 13.30 -20.59
N GLN A 27 1.74 13.73 -21.32
CA GLN A 27 1.73 14.99 -22.06
C GLN A 27 0.63 15.06 -23.11
N LYS A 28 0.32 13.95 -23.78
CA LYS A 28 -0.75 13.90 -24.77
C LYS A 28 -2.14 14.09 -24.15
N VAL A 29 -2.35 13.60 -22.92
CA VAL A 29 -3.67 13.62 -22.25
C VAL A 29 -3.83 14.88 -21.41
N TYR A 30 -2.83 15.22 -20.60
CA TYR A 30 -2.88 16.30 -19.60
C TYR A 30 -2.06 17.54 -19.99
N GLY A 31 -1.33 17.51 -21.12
CA GLY A 31 -0.48 18.62 -21.54
C GLY A 31 0.76 18.76 -20.65
N ASN A 32 1.18 20.01 -20.39
CA ASN A 32 2.30 20.30 -19.49
C ASN A 32 1.84 20.69 -18.08
N ASP A 33 0.53 20.67 -17.81
CA ASP A 33 -0.01 21.00 -16.51
C ASP A 33 -0.12 19.74 -15.66
N VAL A 34 0.85 19.57 -14.75
CA VAL A 34 0.92 18.42 -13.84
C VAL A 34 -0.14 18.47 -12.75
N GLU A 35 -0.84 19.59 -12.53
CA GLU A 35 -1.90 19.63 -11.50
C GLU A 35 -3.21 19.00 -11.99
N LEU A 36 -3.30 18.64 -13.28
CA LEU A 36 -4.49 18.05 -13.88
C LEU A 36 -4.54 16.51 -13.83
N PHE A 37 -3.42 15.83 -13.54
CA PHE A 37 -3.43 14.36 -13.60
C PHE A 37 -4.21 13.74 -12.43
N ASP A 38 -4.96 12.69 -12.74
CA ASP A 38 -5.75 11.97 -11.75
C ASP A 38 -4.89 11.16 -10.80
N LEU A 39 -5.29 11.07 -9.53
CA LEU A 39 -4.56 10.32 -8.50
C LEU A 39 -4.22 8.88 -8.91
N LEU A 40 -5.17 8.16 -9.51
CA LEU A 40 -4.97 6.77 -9.95
C LEU A 40 -3.91 6.67 -11.05
N VAL A 41 -3.89 7.64 -11.98
CA VAL A 41 -2.90 7.68 -13.06
C VAL A 41 -1.52 7.99 -12.48
N GLY A 42 -1.45 8.98 -11.59
CA GLY A 42 -0.22 9.37 -10.90
C GLY A 42 0.42 8.20 -10.17
N THR A 43 -0.31 7.55 -9.26
CA THR A 43 0.24 6.43 -8.46
C THR A 43 0.59 5.20 -9.30
N SER A 44 -0.03 5.03 -10.48
CA SER A 44 0.30 3.96 -11.42
C SER A 44 1.59 4.24 -12.20
N ALA A 45 1.81 5.51 -12.55
CA ALA A 45 2.96 5.99 -13.33
C ALA A 45 4.21 6.28 -12.46
N GLU A 46 4.00 6.52 -11.16
CA GLU A 46 5.04 6.84 -10.18
C GLU A 46 6.18 5.81 -10.19
N GLU A 47 7.42 6.31 -10.23
CA GLU A 47 8.60 5.48 -10.14
C GLU A 47 8.68 4.75 -8.79
N ARG A 48 9.16 3.51 -8.82
CA ARG A 48 9.12 2.60 -7.66
C ARG A 48 10.53 2.32 -7.17
N LEU A 49 10.68 2.21 -5.86
CA LEU A 49 11.93 1.71 -5.27
C LEU A 49 12.18 0.25 -5.67
N PRO A 50 13.45 -0.18 -5.81
CA PRO A 50 13.77 -1.57 -6.12
C PRO A 50 13.11 -2.55 -5.14
N GLY A 51 12.38 -3.53 -5.66
CA GLY A 51 11.65 -4.54 -4.87
C GLY A 51 10.25 -4.14 -4.43
N PHE A 52 9.82 -2.89 -4.67
CA PHE A 52 8.48 -2.43 -4.36
C PHE A 52 7.53 -2.61 -5.54
N VAL A 53 6.27 -2.93 -5.24
CA VAL A 53 5.21 -3.12 -6.24
C VAL A 53 4.36 -1.85 -6.47
N PHE A 54 4.55 -0.80 -5.66
CA PHE A 54 3.91 0.51 -5.78
C PHE A 54 4.86 1.66 -5.37
N GLY A 55 4.52 2.89 -5.76
CA GLY A 55 5.30 4.10 -5.49
C GLY A 55 5.17 4.64 -4.05
N GLU A 56 5.90 5.73 -3.76
CA GLU A 56 5.99 6.36 -2.43
C GLU A 56 4.64 6.89 -1.94
N THR A 57 3.79 7.40 -2.84
CA THR A 57 2.44 7.88 -2.49
C THR A 57 1.59 6.78 -1.85
N ILE A 58 1.50 5.61 -2.52
CA ILE A 58 0.73 4.47 -2.00
C ILE A 58 1.40 3.91 -0.76
N TYR A 59 2.74 3.83 -0.74
CA TYR A 59 3.48 3.34 0.42
C TYR A 59 3.19 4.14 1.69
N THR A 60 3.22 5.47 1.59
CA THR A 60 2.97 6.35 2.74
C THR A 60 1.57 6.14 3.32
N VAL A 61 0.56 6.02 2.46
CA VAL A 61 -0.80 5.69 2.88
C VAL A 61 -0.86 4.29 3.46
N PHE A 62 -0.21 3.31 2.83
CA PHE A 62 -0.18 1.92 3.27
C PHE A 62 0.38 1.78 4.69
N VAL A 63 1.48 2.45 5.01
CA VAL A 63 2.09 2.41 6.36
C VAL A 63 1.09 2.93 7.39
N ALA A 64 0.53 4.12 7.18
CA ALA A 64 -0.41 4.73 8.12
C ALA A 64 -1.69 3.89 8.28
N GLN A 65 -2.25 3.38 7.17
CA GLN A 65 -3.48 2.60 7.22
C GLN A 65 -3.26 1.19 7.78
N THR A 66 -2.11 0.58 7.56
CA THR A 66 -1.81 -0.76 8.09
C THR A 66 -1.70 -0.71 9.60
N GLN A 67 -0.99 0.27 10.15
CA GLN A 67 -0.94 0.46 11.61
C GLN A 67 -2.34 0.66 12.18
N ARG A 68 -3.13 1.58 11.60
CA ARG A 68 -4.50 1.84 12.05
C ARG A 68 -5.39 0.59 12.02
N ARG A 69 -5.28 -0.28 11.00
CA ARG A 69 -6.07 -1.52 10.93
C ARG A 69 -5.79 -2.46 12.09
N ILE A 70 -4.57 -2.46 12.61
CA ILE A 70 -4.16 -3.29 13.75
C ILE A 70 -4.54 -2.58 15.06
N GLU A 71 -4.08 -1.35 15.23
CA GLU A 71 -4.20 -0.61 16.49
C GLU A 71 -5.64 -0.23 16.85
N SER A 72 -6.51 -0.02 15.85
CA SER A 72 -7.92 0.36 16.11
C SER A 72 -8.87 -0.82 16.25
N ASP A 73 -8.41 -2.04 16.00
CA ASP A 73 -9.23 -3.23 16.15
C ASP A 73 -8.98 -3.87 17.52
N ARG A 74 -10.03 -3.95 18.33
CA ARG A 74 -9.97 -4.60 19.65
C ARG A 74 -9.49 -6.05 19.55
N PHE A 75 -9.82 -6.76 18.47
CA PHE A 75 -9.46 -8.17 18.29
C PHE A 75 -7.97 -8.38 17.99
N PHE A 76 -7.26 -7.35 17.52
CA PHE A 76 -5.80 -7.36 17.40
C PHE A 76 -5.10 -6.68 18.58
N THR A 77 -5.85 -6.13 19.54
CA THR A 77 -5.32 -5.39 20.70
C THR A 77 -5.89 -5.92 22.01
N GLU A 78 -6.91 -5.29 22.58
CA GLU A 78 -7.47 -5.59 23.92
C GLU A 78 -8.00 -7.03 24.06
N ASP A 79 -8.60 -7.55 23.00
CA ASP A 79 -9.27 -8.84 22.96
C ASP A 79 -8.43 -9.94 22.27
N PHE A 80 -7.17 -9.65 21.92
CA PHE A 80 -6.24 -10.68 21.43
C PHE A 80 -5.71 -11.52 22.61
N ARG A 81 -6.58 -12.36 23.19
CA ARG A 81 -6.29 -13.15 24.39
C ARG A 81 -6.99 -14.52 24.36
N PRO A 82 -6.46 -15.55 25.06
CA PRO A 82 -7.04 -16.90 25.09
C PRO A 82 -8.51 -16.96 25.54
N GLU A 83 -8.98 -16.06 26.40
CA GLU A 83 -10.37 -16.07 26.88
C GLU A 83 -11.37 -15.71 25.76
N VAL A 84 -10.92 -14.91 24.78
CA VAL A 84 -11.74 -14.49 23.65
C VAL A 84 -11.54 -15.45 22.46
N TYR A 85 -10.30 -15.89 22.23
CA TYR A 85 -9.93 -16.71 21.07
C TYR A 85 -10.00 -18.21 21.32
N THR A 86 -10.28 -18.64 22.57
CA THR A 86 -9.97 -19.98 23.12
C THR A 86 -8.46 -20.25 23.20
N PRO A 87 -7.97 -21.03 24.19
CA PRO A 87 -6.56 -21.41 24.25
C PRO A 87 -6.07 -22.09 22.97
N GLU A 88 -6.90 -22.94 22.36
CA GLU A 88 -6.58 -23.64 21.11
C GLU A 88 -6.50 -22.67 19.94
N GLY A 89 -7.47 -21.77 19.80
CA GLY A 89 -7.50 -20.78 18.72
C GLY A 89 -6.39 -19.74 18.83
N TYR A 90 -6.07 -19.27 20.04
CA TYR A 90 -4.97 -18.35 20.28
C TYR A 90 -3.62 -18.97 19.88
N ASN A 91 -3.34 -20.19 20.35
CA ASN A 91 -2.12 -20.91 20.01
C ASN A 91 -2.01 -21.18 18.50
N TRP A 92 -3.14 -21.51 17.85
CA TRP A 92 -3.16 -21.72 16.41
C TRP A 92 -2.72 -20.47 15.63
N VAL A 93 -3.25 -19.29 16.00
CA VAL A 93 -2.90 -18.02 15.35
C VAL A 93 -1.43 -17.66 15.57
N GLU A 94 -0.91 -17.85 16.79
CA GLU A 94 0.46 -17.50 17.15
C GLU A 94 1.53 -18.40 16.51
N SER A 95 1.32 -19.72 16.44
CA SER A 95 2.41 -20.65 16.05
C SER A 95 2.24 -21.34 14.71
N GLU A 96 1.01 -21.52 14.21
CA GLU A 96 0.75 -22.44 13.10
C GLU A 96 0.04 -21.80 11.90
N ALA A 97 -0.77 -20.77 12.09
CA ALA A 97 -1.68 -20.28 11.05
C ALA A 97 -0.97 -19.94 9.73
N PHE A 98 0.13 -19.18 9.77
CA PHE A 98 0.84 -18.76 8.56
C PHE A 98 1.57 -19.92 7.88
N ARG A 99 2.21 -20.79 8.67
CA ARG A 99 2.91 -21.99 8.16
C ARG A 99 1.92 -22.95 7.51
N TYR A 100 0.78 -23.15 8.16
CA TYR A 100 -0.27 -24.05 7.69
C TYR A 100 -0.87 -23.56 6.36
N LEU A 101 -1.16 -22.27 6.23
CA LEU A 101 -1.66 -21.70 4.97
C LEU A 101 -0.63 -21.80 3.83
N ALA A 102 0.65 -21.60 4.11
CA ALA A 102 1.71 -21.77 3.11
C ALA A 102 1.81 -23.21 2.58
N GLN A 103 1.47 -24.21 3.41
CA GLN A 103 1.45 -25.62 3.05
C GLN A 103 0.12 -26.05 2.39
N ASN A 104 -0.94 -25.27 2.55
CA ASN A 104 -2.29 -25.58 2.06
C ASN A 104 -2.90 -24.38 1.30
N PRO A 105 -2.31 -23.98 0.16
CA PRO A 105 -2.69 -22.75 -0.55
C PRO A 105 -4.11 -22.79 -1.15
N ASP A 106 -4.67 -23.98 -1.36
CA ASP A 106 -6.02 -24.16 -1.91
C ASP A 106 -7.14 -23.67 -0.97
N MET A 107 -6.83 -23.46 0.31
CA MET A 107 -7.77 -22.95 1.31
C MET A 107 -7.94 -21.42 1.30
N LEU A 108 -7.22 -20.70 0.44
CA LEU A 108 -7.31 -19.23 0.30
C LEU A 108 -8.40 -18.76 -0.68
N ARG A 109 -9.35 -19.64 -1.04
CA ARG A 109 -10.37 -19.38 -2.06
C ARG A 109 -11.77 -19.21 -1.47
#